data_AF-A0A0B1Q6J5-F1
#
_entry.id   AF-A0A0B1Q6J5-F1
#
_cell.length_a   1.000
_cell.length_b   1.000
_cell.length_c   1.000
_cell.angle_alpha   90.00
_cell.angle_beta   90.00
_cell.angle_gamma   90.00
#
_symmetry.space_group_name_H-M   'P 1'
#
loop_
_entity.id
_entity.type
_entity.pdbx_description
1 polymer ?
#
loop_
_entity_poly.entity_id
_entity_poly.type
_entity_poly.pdbx_seq_one_letter_code
_entity_poly.pdbx_strand_id
1 'polypeptide(L)'
;MGIIDPKTGIFENVDLPGGDLSRRAHDAASTPQQCRLACVANQQCIAFTFVRRKGECWLKGSVGQPRYMDGMVSGAKSLQAFEATVIALE
;
A
#
# COMPACT_ATOMS: atom_id res chain seq x y z
N MET A 1 -12.80 2.97 5.14
CA MET A 1 -12.02 2.10 4.23
C MET A 1 -11.32 3.01 3.22
N GLY A 2 -10.01 2.86 3.03
CA GLY A 2 -9.23 3.65 2.06
C GLY A 2 -8.77 2.79 0.88
N ILE A 3 -8.42 3.43 -0.23
CA ILE A 3 -7.88 2.79 -1.43
C ILE A 3 -6.43 3.21 -1.66
N ILE A 4 -5.67 2.39 -2.39
CA ILE A 4 -4.35 2.77 -2.90
C ILE A 4 -4.50 2.94 -4.41
N ASP A 5 -4.64 4.18 -4.86
CA ASP A 5 -4.71 4.53 -6.28
C ASP A 5 -3.40 4.08 -6.97
N PRO A 6 -3.47 3.28 -8.04
CA PRO A 6 -2.27 2.77 -8.70
C PRO A 6 -1.43 3.86 -9.40
N LYS A 7 -2.00 5.04 -9.63
CA LYS A 7 -1.34 6.19 -10.29
C LYS A 7 -0.74 7.16 -9.29
N THR A 8 -1.40 7.40 -8.16
CA THR A 8 -1.02 8.46 -7.21
C THR A 8 -0.62 7.94 -5.83
N GLY A 9 -1.05 6.73 -5.46
CA GLY A 9 -0.78 6.10 -4.18
C GLY A 9 0.39 5.11 -4.21
N ILE A 10 1.17 5.08 -5.30
CA ILE A 10 2.32 4.18 -5.46
C ILE A 10 3.60 5.01 -5.55
N PHE A 11 4.62 4.57 -4.81
CA PHE A 11 5.91 5.22 -4.69
C PHE A 11 7.02 4.23 -5.04
N GLU A 12 7.76 4.52 -6.12
CA GLU A 12 8.91 3.73 -6.56
C GLU A 12 10.18 4.15 -5.81
N ASN A 13 11.01 3.17 -5.46
CA ASN A 13 12.25 3.33 -4.71
C ASN A 13 12.07 4.06 -3.37
N VAL A 14 10.94 3.80 -2.70
CA VAL A 14 10.62 4.38 -1.38
C VAL A 14 10.32 3.24 -0.40
N ASP A 15 10.99 3.29 0.75
CA ASP A 15 10.69 2.47 1.91
C ASP A 15 9.86 3.27 2.92
N LEU A 16 8.88 2.59 3.53
CA LEU A 16 8.09 3.10 4.64
C LEU A 16 8.44 2.26 5.88
N PRO A 17 9.47 2.61 6.65
CA PRO A 17 9.99 1.73 7.69
C PRO A 17 9.01 1.54 8.85
N GLY A 18 9.03 0.34 9.44
CA GLY A 18 8.25 -0.02 10.62
C GLY A 18 6.76 -0.26 10.35
N GLY A 19 6.02 -0.48 11.45
CA GLY A 19 4.56 -0.61 11.41
C GLY A 19 4.03 -1.90 10.77
N ASP A 20 4.88 -2.90 10.53
CA ASP A 20 4.46 -4.16 9.93
C ASP A 20 3.41 -4.88 10.78
N LEU A 21 2.32 -5.32 10.16
CA LEU A 21 1.22 -6.04 10.81
C LEU A 21 1.61 -7.48 11.20
N SER A 22 2.72 -7.99 10.68
CA SER A 22 3.23 -9.33 10.91
C SER A 22 4.75 -9.32 10.93
N ARG A 23 5.34 -10.27 11.66
CA ARG A 23 6.80 -10.52 11.66
C ARG A 23 7.27 -11.29 10.43
N ARG A 24 6.36 -11.71 9.56
CA ARG A 24 6.63 -12.42 8.30
C ARG A 24 6.02 -11.65 7.13
N ALA A 25 6.68 -11.72 5.99
CA ALA A 25 6.12 -11.23 4.74
C ALA A 25 4.80 -11.93 4.40
N HIS A 26 3.94 -11.27 3.66
CA HIS A 26 2.64 -11.79 3.27
C HIS A 26 2.78 -12.87 2.19
N ASP A 27 2.53 -14.12 2.56
CA ASP A 27 2.83 -15.30 1.73
C ASP A 27 2.15 -15.29 0.34
N ALA A 28 0.91 -14.78 0.25
CA ALA A 28 0.15 -14.78 -1.01
C ALA A 28 0.46 -13.61 -1.97
N ALA A 29 1.41 -12.72 -1.63
CA ALA A 29 1.69 -11.51 -2.41
C ALA A 29 3.17 -11.40 -2.80
N SER A 30 3.49 -11.86 -4.02
CA SER A 30 4.84 -11.90 -4.58
C SER A 30 5.11 -10.82 -5.64
N THR A 31 4.19 -9.88 -5.82
CA THR A 31 4.34 -8.71 -6.71
C THR A 31 3.86 -7.43 -6.03
N PRO A 32 4.29 -6.23 -6.48
CA PRO A 32 3.81 -4.98 -5.92
C PRO A 32 2.29 -4.83 -6.03
N GLN A 33 1.70 -5.26 -7.15
CA GLN A 33 0.26 -5.20 -7.38
C GLN A 33 -0.51 -6.13 -6.43
N GLN A 34 -0.03 -7.35 -6.20
CA GLN A 34 -0.65 -8.24 -5.21
C GLN A 34 -0.51 -7.67 -3.79
N CYS A 35 0.63 -7.06 -3.46
CA CYS A 35 0.83 -6.43 -2.15
C CYS A 35 -0.12 -5.25 -1.93
N ARG A 36 -0.33 -4.43 -2.97
CA ARG A 36 -1.35 -3.37 -2.98
C ARG A 36 -2.74 -3.92 -2.70
N LEU A 37 -3.17 -4.95 -3.43
CA LEU A 37 -4.48 -5.56 -3.27
C LEU A 37 -4.66 -6.19 -1.88
N ALA A 38 -3.63 -6.87 -1.37
CA ALA A 38 -3.62 -7.41 -0.02
C ALA A 38 -3.79 -6.31 1.04
N CYS A 39 -3.12 -5.16 0.88
CA CYS A 39 -3.31 -4.03 1.78
C CYS A 39 -4.71 -3.43 1.68
N VAL A 40 -5.26 -3.26 0.46
CA VAL A 40 -6.62 -2.75 0.27
C VAL A 40 -7.66 -3.66 0.93
N ALA A 41 -7.49 -4.98 0.80
CA ALA A 41 -8.38 -5.98 1.41
C ALA A 41 -8.27 -6.04 2.94
N ASN A 42 -7.10 -5.73 3.51
CA ASN A 42 -6.90 -5.73 4.96
C ASN A 42 -7.27 -4.38 5.58
N GLN A 43 -8.27 -4.36 6.47
CA GLN A 43 -8.75 -3.13 7.12
C GLN A 43 -7.72 -2.46 8.03
N GLN A 44 -6.83 -3.23 8.67
CA GLN A 44 -5.77 -2.70 9.53
C GLN A 44 -4.58 -2.15 8.74
N CYS A 45 -4.46 -2.54 7.46
CA CYS A 45 -3.38 -2.06 6.61
C CYS A 45 -3.68 -0.63 6.15
N ILE A 46 -2.75 0.29 6.37
CA ILE A 46 -2.80 1.67 5.88
C ILE A 46 -1.76 1.92 4.78
N ALA A 47 -0.73 1.09 4.70
CA ALA A 47 0.32 1.16 3.70
C ALA A 47 0.96 -0.21 3.47
N PHE A 48 1.72 -0.35 2.40
CA PHE A 48 2.57 -1.51 2.18
C PHE A 48 3.95 -1.08 1.69
N THR A 49 4.93 -1.98 1.85
CA THR A 49 6.20 -1.92 1.13
C THR A 49 6.50 -3.31 0.56
N PHE A 50 6.79 -3.36 -0.73
CA PHE A 50 7.20 -4.56 -1.44
C PHE A 50 8.70 -4.48 -1.76
N VAL A 51 9.44 -5.52 -1.37
CA VAL A 51 10.89 -5.62 -1.57
C VAL A 51 11.16 -6.42 -2.84
N ARG A 52 11.43 -5.74 -3.97
CA ARG A 52 11.57 -6.40 -5.29
C ARG A 52 12.61 -7.52 -5.29
N ARG A 53 13.76 -7.29 -4.64
CA ARG A 53 14.87 -8.28 -4.60
C ARG A 53 14.53 -9.56 -3.84
N LYS A 54 13.58 -9.51 -2.92
CA LYS A 54 13.19 -10.67 -2.08
C LYS A 54 11.82 -11.24 -2.46
N GLY A 55 11.03 -10.52 -3.26
CA GLY A 55 9.64 -10.88 -3.52
C GLY A 55 8.75 -10.77 -2.28
N GLU A 56 9.15 -9.98 -1.27
CA GLU A 56 8.45 -9.89 0.01
C GLU A 56 7.46 -8.74 0.02
N CYS A 57 6.23 -9.02 0.45
CA CYS A 57 5.21 -8.02 0.72
C CYS A 57 5.07 -7.77 2.23
N TRP A 58 5.20 -6.51 2.64
CA TRP A 58 5.06 -6.10 4.04
C TRP A 58 3.87 -5.16 4.20
N LEU A 59 2.77 -5.67 4.75
CA LEU A 59 1.58 -4.89 5.08
C LEU A 59 1.79 -4.13 6.38
N LYS A 60 1.42 -2.85 6.41
CA LYS A 60 1.74 -1.93 7.50
C LYS A 60 0.48 -1.28 8.07
N GLY A 61 0.39 -1.25 9.40
CA GLY A 61 -0.66 -0.56 10.16
C GLY A 61 -0.28 0.85 10.60
N SER A 62 1.00 1.20 10.50
CA SER A 62 1.51 2.56 10.68
C SER A 62 2.69 2.78 9.72
N VAL A 63 3.05 4.04 9.48
CA VAL A 63 4.19 4.39 8.62
C VAL A 63 5.20 5.23 9.41
N GLY A 64 6.47 4.83 9.37
CA GLY A 64 7.57 5.66 9.82
C GLY A 64 7.93 6.75 8.82
N GLN A 65 9.04 7.43 9.05
CA GLN A 65 9.54 8.46 8.14
C GLN A 65 9.92 7.84 6.78
N PRO A 66 9.30 8.26 5.66
CA PRO A 66 9.63 7.75 4.34
C PRO A 66 11.09 8.01 4.00
N ARG A 67 11.73 7.05 3.33
CA ARG A 67 13.11 7.19 2.88
C ARG A 67 13.31 6.57 1.51
N TYR A 68 14.20 7.15 0.73
CA TYR A 68 14.63 6.55 -0.52
C TYR A 68 15.36 5.23 -0.28
N MET A 69 15.00 4.19 -1.02
CA MET A 69 15.68 2.92 -1.05
C MET A 69 15.39 2.19 -2.36
N ASP A 70 16.45 1.95 -3.15
CA ASP A 70 16.36 1.25 -4.42
C ASP A 70 15.69 -0.13 -4.28
N GLY A 71 14.79 -0.43 -5.21
CA GLY A 71 14.11 -1.73 -5.27
C GLY A 71 12.91 -1.88 -4.31
N MET A 72 12.51 -0.82 -3.61
CA MET A 72 11.29 -0.80 -2.81
C MET A 72 10.12 -0.21 -3.59
N VAL A 73 8.96 -0.86 -3.51
CA VAL A 73 7.69 -0.29 -4.01
C VAL A 73 6.76 -0.14 -2.84
N SER A 74 6.41 1.09 -2.50
CA SER A 74 5.48 1.36 -1.41
C SER A 74 4.17 1.92 -1.93
N GLY A 75 3.13 1.82 -1.11
CA GLY A 75 1.90 2.54 -1.34
C GLY A 75 1.14 2.79 -0.06
N ALA A 76 0.37 3.87 -0.02
CA ALA A 76 -0.38 4.29 1.16
C ALA A 76 -1.84 4.54 0.79
N LYS A 77 -2.75 4.16 1.70
CA LYS A 77 -4.18 4.40 1.52
C LYS A 77 -4.45 5.90 1.59
N SER A 78 -5.17 6.42 0.61
CA SER A 78 -5.85 7.70 0.75
C SER A 78 -7.20 7.48 1.42
N LEU A 79 -7.57 8.39 2.33
CA LEU A 79 -8.96 8.54 2.72
C LEU A 79 -9.67 9.25 1.57
N GLN A 80 -10.31 8.49 0.69
CA GLN A 80 -11.19 9.09 -0.30
C GLN A 80 -12.50 9.47 0.42
N ALA A 81 -12.68 10.77 0.70
CA ALA A 81 -14.00 11.30 0.94
C ALA A 81 -14.70 11.36 -0.42
N PHE A 82 -15.43 10.31 -0.78
CA PHE A 82 -16.34 10.39 -1.91
C PHE A 82 -17.53 11.24 -1.47
N GLU A 83 -17.55 12.51 -1.87
CA GLU A 83 -18.80 13.27 -1.91
C GLU A 83 -19.73 12.56 -2.90
N ALA A 84 -20.98 12.32 -2.49
CA ALA A 84 -21.96 11.66 -3.34
C ALA A 84 -22.39 12.64 -4.46
N THR A 85 -21.70 12.59 -5.60
CA THR A 85 -22.16 13.32 -6.79
C THR A 85 -23.38 12.60 -7.37
N VAL A 86 -24.56 13.20 -7.23
CA VAL A 86 -25.75 12.78 -7.98
C VAL A 86 -25.47 13.07 -9.46
N ILE A 87 -25.29 12.02 -10.25
CA ILE A 87 -25.21 12.15 -11.71
C ILE A 87 -26.64 12.39 -12.18
N ALA A 88 -26.96 13.62 -12.58
CA ALA A 88 -28.18 13.90 -13.32
C ALA A 88 -28.02 13.30 -14.71
N LEU A 89 -28.89 12.35 -15.05
CA LEU A 89 -29.05 11.88 -16.43
C LEU A 89 -29.99 12.87 -17.12
N GLU A 90 -29.49 13.59 -18.12
CA GLU A 90 -30.33 14.31 -19.09
C GLU A 90 -30.89 13.33 -20.15
#